data_AF-A0AAW6TVF1-F1
#
_entry.id   AF-A0AAW6TVF1-F1
#
_cell.length_a   1.000
_cell.length_b   1.000
_cell.length_c   1.000
_cell.angle_alpha   90.00
_cell.angle_beta   90.00
_cell.angle_gamma   90.00
#
_symmetry.space_group_name_H-M   'P 1'
#
loop_
_entity.id
_entity.type
_entity.pdbx_description
1 polymer ?
#
loop_
_entity_poly.entity_id
_entity_poly.type
_entity_poly.pdbx_seq_one_letter_code
_entity_poly.pdbx_strand_id
1 'polypeptide(L)'
;MIMRNDAACLSPAERTIVVPDGHQRVFNHHVYEYRKGLRDLALQTLPRRYGPVVVARLEDLDITYLIYPAGRRNVNVFFGAPECLEIVRRIGKFDLSRYTPEEDFILGIMLGYGRRQQCTRYLDLLGQGVLQPAPQATDRINHQSQERNYHVYKT
;
A
#
# COMPACT_ATOMS: atom_id res chain seq x y z
N MET A 1 -15.87 -8.82 11.35
CA MET A 1 -17.05 -7.96 11.16
C MET A 1 -16.79 -7.12 9.92
N ILE A 2 -17.21 -7.65 8.77
CA ILE A 2 -17.17 -6.96 7.48
C ILE A 2 -18.31 -5.94 7.55
N MET A 3 -18.02 -4.65 7.43
CA MET A 3 -19.08 -3.65 7.28
C MET A 3 -19.70 -3.90 5.90
N ARG A 4 -20.82 -4.62 5.92
CA ARG A 4 -21.69 -4.75 4.77
C ARG A 4 -22.26 -3.38 4.44
N ASN A 5 -22.55 -3.25 3.16
CA ASN A 5 -23.10 -2.11 2.47
C ASN A 5 -24.44 -1.70 3.07
N ASP A 6 -24.44 -0.78 4.04
CA ASP A 6 -25.64 -0.12 4.56
C ASP A 6 -25.47 1.40 4.41
N ALA A 7 -25.42 1.86 3.16
CA ALA A 7 -25.44 3.29 2.80
C ALA A 7 -26.81 3.96 3.05
N ALA A 8 -27.72 3.32 3.80
CA ALA A 8 -29.13 3.73 3.90
C ALA A 8 -29.54 4.32 5.27
N CYS A 9 -28.62 4.64 6.18
CA CYS A 9 -29.02 5.25 7.45
C CYS A 9 -28.01 6.28 7.99
N LEU A 10 -27.83 7.37 7.25
CA LEU A 10 -27.16 8.56 7.76
C LEU A 10 -28.20 9.50 8.39
N SER A 11 -28.06 9.74 9.70
CA SER A 11 -28.98 10.56 10.49
C SER A 11 -28.80 12.07 10.21
N PRO A 12 -29.81 12.92 10.48
CA PRO A 12 -29.83 14.35 10.12
C PRO A 12 -28.75 15.26 10.76
N ALA A 13 -27.81 14.70 11.54
CA ALA A 13 -26.78 15.43 12.29
C ALA A 13 -25.47 15.69 11.51
N GLU A 14 -25.35 15.23 10.26
CA GLU A 14 -24.11 15.37 9.45
C GLU A 14 -24.03 16.67 8.63
N ARG A 15 -24.85 17.66 8.96
CA ARG A 15 -24.79 18.97 8.30
C ARG A 15 -23.49 19.70 8.69
N THR A 16 -22.59 19.76 7.71
CA THR A 16 -21.37 20.60 7.65
C THR A 16 -20.10 20.02 8.29
N ILE A 17 -19.80 18.74 8.05
CA ILE A 17 -18.42 18.26 8.28
C ILE A 17 -17.49 18.91 7.25
N VAL A 18 -16.77 19.94 7.66
CA VAL A 18 -15.72 20.57 6.85
C VAL A 18 -14.42 19.80 7.02
N VAL A 19 -13.94 19.18 5.94
CA VAL A 19 -12.62 18.54 5.92
C VAL A 19 -11.55 19.64 5.82
N PRO A 20 -10.52 19.67 6.68
CA PRO A 20 -9.45 20.66 6.58
C PRO A 20 -8.76 20.63 5.21
N ASP A 21 -8.32 21.79 4.73
CA ASP A 21 -7.72 21.97 3.39
C ASP A 21 -6.57 20.99 3.11
N GLY A 22 -5.71 20.74 4.09
CA GLY A 22 -4.61 19.77 3.94
C GLY A 22 -5.07 18.36 3.57
N HIS A 23 -6.15 17.86 4.17
CA HIS A 23 -6.70 16.54 3.82
C HIS A 23 -7.34 16.54 2.43
N GLN A 24 -8.00 17.64 2.03
CA GLN A 24 -8.60 17.78 0.70
C GLN A 24 -7.54 17.84 -0.40
N ARG A 25 -6.46 18.61 -0.18
CA ARG A 25 -5.35 18.73 -1.14
C ARG A 25 -4.67 17.38 -1.39
N VAL A 26 -4.40 16.62 -0.34
CA VAL A 26 -3.83 15.27 -0.47
C VAL A 26 -4.79 14.33 -1.21
N PHE A 27 -6.09 14.37 -0.88
CA PHE A 27 -7.10 13.58 -1.58
C PHE A 27 -7.14 13.90 -3.08
N ASN A 28 -7.24 15.17 -3.44
CA ASN A 28 -7.29 15.62 -4.83
C ASN A 28 -6.02 15.24 -5.59
N HIS A 29 -4.86 15.29 -4.93
CA HIS A 29 -3.60 14.86 -5.52
C HIS A 29 -3.61 13.36 -5.84
N HIS A 30 -4.05 12.52 -4.91
CA HIS A 30 -4.17 11.08 -5.15
C HIS A 30 -5.16 10.74 -6.26
N VAL A 31 -6.32 11.41 -6.31
CA VAL A 31 -7.29 11.25 -7.40
C VAL A 31 -6.68 11.62 -8.74
N TYR A 32 -5.91 12.72 -8.79
CA TYR A 32 -5.22 13.13 -10.01
C TYR A 32 -4.22 12.07 -10.48
N GLU A 33 -3.36 11.58 -9.58
CA GLU A 33 -2.34 10.58 -9.91
C GLU A 33 -2.95 9.26 -10.38
N TYR A 34 -4.02 8.81 -9.72
CA TYR A 34 -4.78 7.64 -10.14
C TYR A 34 -5.38 7.84 -11.55
N ARG A 35 -6.07 8.96 -11.80
CA ARG A 35 -6.67 9.26 -13.12
C ARG A 35 -5.64 9.42 -14.24
N LYS A 36 -4.40 9.77 -13.92
CA LYS A 36 -3.30 9.87 -14.88
C LYS A 36 -2.55 8.54 -15.07
N GLY A 37 -2.91 7.49 -14.34
CA GLY A 37 -2.22 6.20 -14.40
C GLY A 37 -0.81 6.23 -13.81
N LEU A 38 -0.54 7.15 -12.87
CA LEU A 38 0.75 7.23 -12.18
C LEU A 38 0.89 6.21 -11.05
N ARG A 39 -0.25 5.75 -10.51
CA ARG A 39 -0.36 4.69 -9.50
C ARG A 39 -1.71 4.00 -9.64
N ASP A 40 -1.77 2.70 -9.39
CA ASP A 40 -3.01 1.91 -9.50
C ASP A 40 -3.85 1.97 -8.22
N LEU A 41 -3.21 2.27 -7.10
CA LEU A 41 -3.84 2.36 -5.78
C LEU A 41 -3.37 3.62 -5.04
N ALA A 42 -4.30 4.26 -4.34
CA ALA A 42 -4.02 5.31 -3.38
C ALA A 42 -4.47 4.89 -1.98
N LEU A 43 -3.75 5.38 -0.96
CA LEU A 43 -4.08 5.20 0.44
C LEU A 43 -4.05 6.58 1.12
N GLN A 44 -5.16 6.94 1.74
CA GLN A 44 -5.22 8.11 2.61
C GLN A 44 -5.64 7.71 4.03
N THR A 45 -4.81 8.06 5.01
CA THR A 45 -5.17 7.96 6.43
C THR A 45 -5.74 9.28 6.92
N LEU A 46 -6.94 9.24 7.50
CA LEU A 46 -7.62 10.43 8.02
C LEU A 46 -8.47 10.11 9.25
N PRO A 47 -8.79 11.12 10.09
CA PRO A 47 -9.73 10.95 11.19
C PRO A 47 -11.07 10.36 10.74
N ARG A 48 -11.62 9.40 11.49
CA ARG A 48 -12.86 8.68 11.14
C ARG A 48 -14.02 9.60 10.81
N ARG A 49 -14.11 10.76 11.48
CA ARG A 49 -15.16 11.78 11.24
C ARG A 49 -15.18 12.34 9.81
N TYR A 50 -14.06 12.30 9.09
CA TYR A 50 -13.98 12.79 7.70
C TYR A 50 -14.22 11.67 6.68
N GLY A 51 -14.31 10.40 7.11
CA GLY A 51 -14.53 9.25 6.25
C GLY A 51 -15.75 9.39 5.34
N PRO A 52 -16.95 9.73 5.86
CA PRO A 52 -18.16 9.89 5.04
C PRO A 52 -18.01 10.92 3.92
N VAL A 53 -17.32 12.04 4.18
CA VAL A 53 -17.10 13.10 3.17
C VAL A 53 -16.17 12.62 2.05
N VAL A 54 -15.12 11.87 2.40
CA VAL A 54 -14.20 11.28 1.41
C VAL A 54 -14.90 10.21 0.57
N VAL A 55 -15.74 9.38 1.20
CA VAL A 55 -16.54 8.35 0.51
C VAL A 55 -17.51 8.95 -0.49
N ALA A 56 -18.33 9.92 -0.06
CA ALA A 56 -19.28 10.59 -0.95
C ALA A 56 -18.57 11.15 -2.19
N ARG A 57 -17.38 11.73 -2.01
CA ARG A 57 -16.60 12.26 -3.13
C ARG A 57 -16.01 11.18 -4.02
N LEU A 58 -15.63 10.01 -3.48
CA LEU A 58 -15.18 8.88 -4.30
C LEU A 58 -16.34 8.30 -5.13
N GLU A 59 -17.54 8.25 -4.56
CA GLU A 59 -18.76 7.85 -5.25
C GLU A 59 -19.13 8.82 -6.38
N ASP A 60 -19.09 10.14 -6.14
CA ASP A 60 -19.29 11.16 -7.17
C ASP A 60 -18.28 11.07 -8.33
N LEU A 61 -17.08 10.57 -8.06
CA LEU A 61 -16.00 10.43 -9.02
C LEU A 61 -15.99 9.07 -9.73
N ASP A 62 -16.90 8.16 -9.36
CA ASP A 62 -16.96 6.76 -9.81
C ASP A 62 -15.63 6.02 -9.58
N ILE A 63 -15.07 6.15 -8.37
CA ILE A 63 -13.82 5.50 -7.98
C ILE A 63 -14.09 4.46 -6.90
N THR A 64 -13.74 3.21 -7.20
CA THR A 64 -13.86 2.10 -6.24
C THR A 64 -12.95 2.32 -5.03
N TYR A 65 -13.41 1.90 -3.85
CA TYR A 65 -12.71 2.13 -2.59
C TYR A 65 -12.88 0.99 -1.58
N LEU A 66 -12.01 0.99 -0.56
CA LEU A 66 -12.01 0.06 0.57
C LEU A 66 -11.59 0.80 1.84
N ILE A 67 -12.35 0.64 2.93
CA ILE A 67 -12.12 1.36 4.18
C ILE A 67 -11.72 0.39 5.29
N TYR A 68 -10.57 0.64 5.90
CA TYR A 68 -10.09 -0.10 7.07
C TYR A 68 -9.92 0.80 8.29
N PRO A 69 -10.20 0.29 9.50
CA PRO A 69 -9.89 1.03 10.72
C PRO A 69 -8.37 1.15 10.89
N ALA A 70 -7.89 2.36 11.17
CA ALA A 70 -6.48 2.64 11.48
C ALA A 70 -6.38 3.06 12.96
N GLY A 71 -6.45 2.06 13.84
CA GLY A 71 -6.60 2.28 15.28
C GLY A 71 -7.98 2.85 15.65
N ARG A 72 -8.05 3.61 16.75
CA ARG A 72 -9.34 4.08 17.31
C ARG A 72 -9.90 5.33 16.61
N ARG A 73 -9.02 6.25 16.20
CA ARG A 73 -9.41 7.60 15.76
C ARG A 73 -9.36 7.81 14.26
N ASN A 74 -8.64 6.96 13.52
CA ASN A 74 -8.40 7.13 12.09
C ASN A 74 -8.97 5.94 11.29
N VAL A 75 -9.15 6.19 10.00
CA VAL A 75 -9.40 5.18 8.98
C VAL A 75 -8.34 5.29 7.89
N ASN A 76 -8.03 4.15 7.29
CA ASN A 76 -7.34 4.04 6.02
C ASN A 76 -8.41 3.92 4.94
N VAL A 77 -8.40 4.86 3.99
CA VAL A 77 -9.24 4.81 2.79
C VAL A 77 -8.33 4.45 1.62
N PHE A 78 -8.48 3.23 1.13
CA PHE A 78 -7.87 2.77 -0.11
C PHE A 78 -8.83 3.07 -1.26
N PHE A 79 -8.32 3.52 -2.40
CA PHE A 79 -9.11 3.70 -3.60
C PHE A 79 -8.25 3.60 -4.85
N GLY A 80 -8.84 3.16 -5.95
CA GLY A 80 -8.13 2.94 -7.20
C GLY A 80 -8.67 1.74 -7.98
N ALA A 81 -7.77 1.02 -8.65
CA ALA A 81 -8.10 -0.12 -9.49
C ALA A 81 -8.79 -1.25 -8.67
N PRO A 82 -9.92 -1.81 -9.15
CA PRO A 82 -10.64 -2.87 -8.46
C PRO A 82 -9.78 -4.10 -8.12
N GLU A 83 -8.86 -4.47 -9.01
CA GLU A 83 -7.94 -5.59 -8.84
C GLU A 83 -6.97 -5.35 -7.67
N CYS A 84 -6.45 -4.12 -7.54
CA CYS A 84 -5.60 -3.72 -6.42
C CYS A 84 -6.36 -3.75 -5.09
N LEU A 85 -7.61 -3.28 -5.09
CA LEU A 85 -8.46 -3.32 -3.89
C LEU A 85 -8.79 -4.76 -3.48
N GLU A 86 -9.03 -5.65 -4.43
CA GLU A 86 -9.25 -7.07 -4.17
C GLU A 86 -8.00 -7.74 -3.56
N ILE A 87 -6.80 -7.36 -4.00
CA ILE A 87 -5.54 -7.81 -3.38
C ILE A 87 -5.47 -7.35 -1.91
N VAL A 88 -5.72 -6.06 -1.63
CA VAL A 88 -5.74 -5.54 -0.25
C VAL A 88 -6.80 -6.24 0.60
N ARG A 89 -7.96 -6.55 0.01
CA ARG A 89 -9.03 -7.32 0.67
C ARG A 89 -8.59 -8.74 1.02
N ARG A 90 -7.84 -9.41 0.14
CA ARG A 90 -7.33 -10.77 0.35
C ARG A 90 -6.21 -10.85 1.38
N ILE A 91 -5.33 -9.83 1.44
CA ILE A 91 -4.35 -9.72 2.52
C ILE A 91 -5.07 -9.65 3.87
N GLY A 92 -6.17 -8.89 3.95
CA GLY A 92 -7.10 -8.93 5.08
C GLY A 92 -6.52 -8.40 6.40
N LYS A 93 -5.36 -7.73 6.36
CA LYS A 93 -4.70 -7.12 7.52
C LYS A 93 -5.03 -5.63 7.57
N PHE A 94 -5.66 -5.20 8.65
CA PHE A 94 -5.99 -3.78 8.86
C PHE A 94 -4.80 -2.96 9.35
N ASP A 95 -3.84 -3.63 10.00
CA ASP A 95 -2.62 -3.04 10.51
C ASP A 95 -1.47 -3.29 9.53
N LEU A 96 -1.03 -2.21 8.87
CA LEU A 96 0.04 -2.25 7.89
C LEU A 96 1.39 -2.70 8.50
N SER A 97 1.58 -2.56 9.82
CA SER A 97 2.80 -3.02 10.49
C SER A 97 2.93 -4.55 10.54
N ARG A 98 1.85 -5.27 10.27
CA ARG A 98 1.79 -6.74 10.29
C ARG A 98 1.93 -7.38 8.90
N TYR A 99 2.23 -6.58 7.89
CA TYR A 99 2.45 -7.07 6.54
C TYR A 99 3.75 -7.88 6.50
N THR A 100 3.74 -9.00 5.77
CA THR A 100 4.99 -9.71 5.45
C THR A 100 5.82 -8.88 4.46
N PRO A 101 7.11 -9.16 4.30
CA PRO A 101 7.92 -8.49 3.29
C PRO A 101 7.31 -8.56 1.89
N GLU A 102 6.71 -9.69 1.50
CA GLU A 102 6.05 -9.88 0.20
C GLU A 102 4.78 -9.03 0.08
N GLU A 103 3.94 -9.00 1.12
CA GLU A 103 2.73 -8.19 1.13
C GLU A 103 3.05 -6.68 1.10
N ASP A 104 4.08 -6.25 1.84
CA ASP A 104 4.59 -4.87 1.82
C ASP A 104 5.16 -4.51 0.43
N PHE A 105 5.88 -5.45 -0.20
CA PHE A 105 6.37 -5.28 -1.57
C PHE A 105 5.21 -5.06 -2.54
N ILE A 106 4.22 -5.96 -2.53
CA ILE A 106 3.04 -5.89 -3.41
C ILE A 106 2.27 -4.59 -3.18
N LEU A 107 2.00 -4.25 -1.92
CA LEU A 107 1.33 -2.99 -1.57
C LEU A 107 2.10 -1.79 -2.08
N GLY A 108 3.43 -1.78 -1.90
CA GLY A 108 4.25 -0.66 -2.31
C GLY A 108 4.30 -0.46 -3.82
N ILE A 109 4.31 -1.54 -4.61
CA ILE A 109 4.19 -1.45 -6.07
C ILE A 109 2.83 -0.86 -6.48
N MET A 110 1.72 -1.33 -5.89
CA MET A 110 0.38 -0.80 -6.21
C MET A 110 0.24 0.69 -5.85
N LEU A 111 0.91 1.15 -4.79
CA LEU A 111 0.95 2.56 -4.38
C LEU A 111 1.86 3.44 -5.26
N GLY A 112 2.60 2.85 -6.19
CA GLY A 112 3.48 3.56 -7.13
C GLY A 112 4.91 3.78 -6.64
N TYR A 113 5.38 3.08 -5.60
CA TYR A 113 6.79 3.17 -5.20
C TYR A 113 7.71 2.55 -6.26
N GLY A 114 8.92 3.08 -6.37
CA GLY A 114 9.90 2.62 -7.36
C GLY A 114 10.30 1.16 -7.12
N ARG A 115 10.23 0.32 -8.16
CA ARG A 115 10.60 -1.11 -8.09
C ARG A 115 11.93 -1.37 -7.40
N ARG A 116 12.99 -0.63 -7.79
CA ARG A 116 14.33 -0.79 -7.18
C ARG A 116 14.32 -0.49 -5.68
N GLN A 117 13.60 0.55 -5.25
CA GLN A 117 13.47 0.90 -3.84
C GLN A 117 12.72 -0.19 -3.07
N GLN A 118 11.64 -0.73 -3.64
CA GLN A 118 10.91 -1.85 -3.03
C GLN A 118 11.76 -3.11 -2.96
N CYS A 119 12.63 -3.40 -3.95
CA CYS A 119 13.56 -4.53 -3.89
C CYS A 119 14.55 -4.37 -2.72
N THR A 120 15.15 -3.19 -2.57
CA THR A 120 16.06 -2.90 -1.44
C THR A 120 15.33 -3.08 -0.11
N ARG A 121 14.16 -2.43 0.04
CA ARG A 121 13.33 -2.54 1.25
C ARG A 121 12.94 -4.00 1.58
N TYR A 122 12.60 -4.79 0.58
CA TYR A 122 12.26 -6.20 0.75
C TYR A 122 13.46 -7.01 1.27
N LEU A 123 14.64 -6.83 0.69
CA LEU A 123 15.87 -7.50 1.16
C LEU A 123 16.23 -7.08 2.58
N ASP A 124 16.06 -5.80 2.92
CA ASP A 124 16.28 -5.29 4.27
C ASP A 124 15.33 -5.95 5.28
N LEU A 125 14.04 -6.07 4.95
CA LEU A 125 13.03 -6.73 5.80
C LEU A 125 13.30 -8.23 6.01
N LEU A 126 13.95 -8.89 5.05
CA LEU A 126 14.40 -10.29 5.19
C LEU A 126 15.70 -10.44 6.01
N GLY A 127 16.34 -9.34 6.41
CA GLY A 127 17.65 -9.37 7.05
C GLY A 127 18.80 -9.68 6.08
N GLN A 128 18.59 -9.48 4.77
CA GLN A 128 19.58 -9.66 3.70
C GLN A 128 20.17 -8.33 3.21
N GLY A 129 20.01 -7.24 3.99
CA GLY A 129 20.36 -5.85 3.66
C GLY A 129 21.84 -5.52 3.45
N VAL A 130 22.67 -6.50 3.12
CA VAL A 130 23.95 -6.30 2.45
C VAL A 130 24.04 -7.35 1.36
N LEU A 131 23.81 -6.94 0.11
CA LEU A 131 24.39 -7.64 -1.04
C LEU A 131 25.89 -7.75 -0.74
N GLN A 132 26.34 -8.92 -0.31
CA GLN A 132 27.76 -9.15 -0.13
C GLN A 132 28.42 -8.83 -1.47
N PRO A 133 29.46 -7.98 -1.52
CA PRO A 133 30.23 -7.81 -2.74
C PRO A 133 30.66 -9.20 -3.21
N ALA A 134 30.55 -9.43 -4.52
CA ALA A 134 30.91 -10.71 -5.13
C ALA A 134 32.22 -11.21 -4.52
N PRO A 135 32.32 -12.51 -4.13
CA PRO A 135 33.57 -13.04 -3.61
C PRO A 135 34.68 -12.71 -4.60
N GLN A 136 35.69 -11.96 -4.12
CA GLN A 136 36.84 -11.62 -4.93
C GLN A 136 37.48 -12.93 -5.38
N ALA A 137 37.74 -13.03 -6.69
CA ALA A 137 38.20 -14.24 -7.35
C ALA A 137 39.68 -14.57 -7.05
N THR A 138 40.12 -14.47 -5.80
CA THR A 138 41.51 -14.78 -5.40
C THR A 138 41.67 -15.93 -4.42
N ASP A 139 40.60 -16.44 -3.78
CA ASP A 139 40.72 -17.63 -2.93
C ASP A 139 40.14 -18.86 -3.61
N ARG A 140 40.85 -19.35 -4.63
CA ARG A 140 40.66 -20.71 -5.17
C ARG A 140 41.93 -21.54 -4.99
N ILE A 141 42.25 -21.87 -3.75
CA ILE A 141 42.93 -23.14 -3.43
C ILE A 141 42.27 -23.74 -2.18
N ASN A 142 41.69 -24.94 -2.35
CA ASN A 142 41.11 -25.84 -1.34
C ASN A 142 39.80 -25.33 -0.71
N HIS A 143 38.63 -25.94 -0.89
CA HIS A 143 38.29 -27.34 -0.66
C HIS A 143 36.90 -27.64 -1.28
N GLN A 144 36.69 -28.90 -1.68
CA GLN A 144 35.44 -29.39 -2.26
C GLN A 144 34.24 -29.32 -1.31
N SER A 145 33.04 -29.27 -1.90
CA SER A 145 31.73 -29.71 -1.38
C SER A 145 30.81 -28.63 -0.80
N GLN A 146 30.01 -27.99 -1.67
CA GLN A 146 28.54 -27.96 -1.60
C GLN A 146 28.01 -26.96 -2.66
N GLU A 147 27.50 -27.49 -3.76
CA GLU A 147 26.79 -26.71 -4.78
C GLU A 147 25.47 -26.17 -4.21
N ARG A 148 25.45 -24.90 -3.81
CA ARG A 148 24.21 -24.11 -3.81
C ARG A 148 24.21 -23.23 -5.05
N ASN A 149 23.14 -23.40 -5.81
CA ASN A 149 22.93 -22.90 -7.16
C ASN A 149 22.78 -21.36 -7.15
N TYR A 150 23.89 -20.62 -7.07
CA TYR A 150 23.88 -19.16 -7.23
C TYR A 150 23.87 -18.82 -8.73
N HIS A 151 22.72 -18.40 -9.24
CA HIS A 151 22.64 -17.78 -10.56
C HIS A 151 23.15 -16.35 -10.46
N VAL A 152 24.40 -16.14 -10.88
CA VAL A 152 25.00 -14.81 -11.03
C VAL A 152 24.54 -14.25 -12.38
N TYR A 153 23.63 -13.28 -12.37
CA TYR A 153 23.36 -12.47 -13.56
C TYR A 153 24.42 -11.37 -13.64
N LYS A 154 25.24 -11.41 -14.68
CA LYS A 154 26.17 -10.33 -15.05
C LYS A 154 25.42 -9.39 -16.00
N THR A 155 25.39 -8.09 -15.69
CA THR A 155 25.00 -7.05 -16.66
C THR A 155 26.24 -6.49 -17.32
#